data_AF-A0A8I0H7S4-F1
#
_entry.id   AF-A0A8I0H7S4-F1
#
_cell.length_a   1.000
_cell.length_b   1.000
_cell.length_c   1.000
_cell.angle_alpha   90.00
_cell.angle_beta   90.00
_cell.angle_gamma   90.00
#
_symmetry.space_group_name_H-M   'P 1'
#
loop_
_entity.id
_entity.type
_entity.pdbx_description
1 polymer ?
#
loop_
_entity_poly.entity_id
_entity_poly.type
_entity_poly.pdbx_seq_one_letter_code
_entity_poly.pdbx_strand_id
1 'polypeptide(L)'
;DRIVISTNGFFTERIVDLCKEFPNVGIRISIEGLEETNNKIRGLENGFQRGYTTLKKLRQMGMKDVGFGMTVQDANCKDLVPLYKIS
;
A
#
# COMPACT_ATOMS: atom_id res chain seq x y z
N ASP A 1 -13.13 -15.12 -12.23
CA ASP A 1 -13.15 -14.52 -10.88
C ASP A 1 -12.00 -13.56 -10.67
N ARG A 2 -12.20 -12.54 -9.84
CA ARG A 2 -11.18 -11.52 -9.51
C ARG A 2 -10.52 -11.88 -8.18
N ILE A 3 -9.20 -12.02 -8.18
CA ILE A 3 -8.42 -12.28 -6.97
C ILE A 3 -7.74 -10.98 -6.56
N VAL A 4 -7.88 -10.60 -5.29
CA VAL A 4 -7.21 -9.43 -4.70
C VAL A 4 -6.45 -9.86 -3.46
N ILE A 5 -5.19 -9.46 -3.34
CA ILE A 5 -4.32 -9.76 -2.22
C ILE A 5 -4.10 -8.48 -1.41
N SER A 6 -4.43 -8.56 -0.12
CA SER A 6 -4.14 -7.51 0.85
C SER A 6 -2.80 -7.76 1.53
N THR A 7 -1.97 -6.72 1.65
CA THR A 7 -0.62 -6.80 2.20
C THR A 7 -0.22 -5.47 2.83
N ASN A 8 0.70 -5.45 3.79
CA ASN A 8 1.30 -4.20 4.26
C ASN A 8 2.36 -3.63 3.27
N GLY A 9 2.70 -4.37 2.22
CA GLY A 9 3.66 -3.94 1.20
C GLY A 9 5.12 -3.98 1.64
N PHE A 10 5.47 -4.70 2.71
CA PHE A 10 6.82 -4.67 3.29
C PHE A 10 7.91 -5.30 2.41
N PHE A 11 7.56 -6.33 1.61
CA PHE A 11 8.48 -7.08 0.76
C PHE A 11 8.28 -6.76 -0.72
N THR A 12 8.74 -5.59 -1.15
CA THR A 12 8.53 -5.05 -2.50
C THR A 12 8.87 -6.03 -3.61
N GLU A 13 10.09 -6.60 -3.63
CA GLU A 13 10.52 -7.47 -4.73
C GLU A 13 9.70 -8.74 -4.83
N ARG A 14 9.39 -9.38 -3.68
CA ARG A 14 8.55 -10.59 -3.67
C ARG A 14 7.13 -10.31 -4.19
N ILE A 15 6.57 -9.14 -3.88
CA ILE A 15 5.24 -8.74 -4.38
C ILE A 15 5.30 -8.45 -5.88
N VAL A 16 6.36 -7.78 -6.34
CA VAL A 16 6.59 -7.52 -7.76
C VAL A 16 6.70 -8.81 -8.55
N ASP A 17 7.48 -9.78 -8.08
CA ASP A 17 7.67 -11.06 -8.77
C ASP A 17 6.36 -11.86 -8.82
N LEU A 18 5.58 -11.85 -7.73
CA LEU A 18 4.23 -12.42 -7.73
C LEU A 18 3.32 -11.77 -8.80
N CYS A 19 3.37 -10.44 -8.94
CA CYS A 19 2.54 -9.73 -9.92
C CYS A 19 3.01 -9.94 -11.36
N LYS A 20 4.30 -10.24 -11.58
CA LYS A 20 4.81 -10.65 -12.90
C LYS A 20 4.33 -12.06 -13.26
N GLU A 21 4.34 -12.96 -12.30
CA GLU A 21 3.87 -14.35 -12.48
C GLU A 21 2.35 -14.41 -12.68
N PHE A 22 1.59 -13.60 -11.92
CA PHE A 22 0.14 -13.56 -11.96
C PHE A 22 -0.37 -12.13 -12.27
N PRO A 23 -0.32 -11.67 -13.55
CA PRO A 23 -0.64 -10.29 -13.92
C PRO A 23 -2.10 -9.86 -13.67
N ASN A 24 -3.00 -10.82 -13.45
CA ASN A 24 -4.43 -10.57 -13.26
C ASN A 24 -4.84 -10.40 -11.78
N VAL A 25 -3.90 -10.47 -10.83
CA VAL A 25 -4.21 -10.24 -9.40
C VAL A 25 -4.26 -8.74 -9.08
N GLY A 26 -5.20 -8.36 -8.23
CA GLY A 26 -5.22 -7.04 -7.63
C GLY A 26 -4.39 -6.98 -6.35
N ILE A 27 -3.77 -5.84 -6.06
CA ILE A 27 -3.02 -5.62 -4.80
C ILE A 27 -3.65 -4.46 -4.02
N ARG A 28 -3.82 -4.64 -2.70
CA ARG A 28 -4.19 -3.58 -1.77
C ARG A 28 -3.16 -3.47 -0.66
N ILE A 29 -2.50 -2.31 -0.59
CA ILE A 29 -1.42 -2.05 0.38
C ILE A 29 -2.00 -1.32 1.58
N SER A 30 -1.86 -1.90 2.76
CA SER A 30 -2.44 -1.31 3.96
C SER A 30 -1.55 -0.19 4.50
N ILE A 31 -2.00 1.07 4.36
CA ILE A 31 -1.32 2.30 4.80
C ILE A 31 -2.28 3.09 5.69
N GLU A 32 -1.91 3.32 6.95
CA GLU A 32 -2.80 3.86 8.00
C GLU A 32 -2.71 5.39 8.16
N GLY A 33 -2.11 6.10 7.21
CA GLY A 33 -1.92 7.55 7.26
C GLY A 33 -0.63 7.97 6.55
N LEU A 34 -0.22 9.21 6.75
CA LEU A 34 1.10 9.69 6.33
C LEU A 34 2.19 9.05 7.19
N GLU A 35 3.45 9.32 6.86
CA GLU A 35 4.61 8.59 7.39
C GLU A 35 4.64 8.43 8.92
N GLU A 36 4.52 9.54 9.66
CA GLU A 36 4.53 9.53 11.12
C GLU A 36 3.37 8.71 11.68
N THR A 37 2.14 9.02 11.25
CA THR A 37 0.91 8.37 11.70
C THR A 37 0.91 6.87 11.41
N ASN A 38 1.27 6.48 10.19
CA ASN A 38 1.33 5.09 9.79
C ASN A 38 2.38 4.33 10.60
N ASN A 39 3.60 4.84 10.72
CA ASN A 39 4.67 4.17 11.46
C ASN A 39 4.29 3.99 12.94
N LYS A 40 3.65 5.01 13.53
CA LYS A 40 3.13 4.96 14.91
C LYS A 40 2.03 3.92 15.08
N ILE A 41 1.01 3.92 14.22
CA ILE A 41 -0.12 2.96 14.30
C ILE A 41 0.36 1.52 14.04
N ARG A 42 1.28 1.34 13.11
CA ARG A 42 1.80 0.01 12.74
C ARG A 42 2.82 -0.54 13.73
N GLY A 43 3.46 0.32 14.53
CA GLY A 43 4.60 -0.06 15.36
C GLY A 43 5.81 -0.53 14.52
N LEU A 44 5.93 -0.04 13.28
CA LEU A 44 6.99 -0.42 12.35
C LEU A 44 7.76 0.82 11.89
N GLU A 45 9.06 0.84 12.19
CA GLU A 45 9.96 1.83 11.64
C GLU A 45 10.01 1.69 10.10
N ASN A 46 9.85 2.81 9.39
CA ASN A 46 9.81 2.86 7.92
C ASN A 46 8.68 2.06 7.26
N GLY A 47 7.62 1.69 8.00
CA GLY A 47 6.48 0.93 7.47
C GLY A 47 5.78 1.66 6.32
N PHE A 48 5.62 2.98 6.44
CA PHE A 48 5.02 3.81 5.39
C PHE A 48 5.84 3.79 4.12
N GLN A 49 7.15 4.06 4.22
CA GLN A 49 8.05 4.14 3.07
C GLN A 49 8.11 2.81 2.32
N ARG A 50 8.14 1.67 3.03
CA ARG A 50 8.10 0.34 2.41
C ARG A 50 6.78 0.09 1.67
N GLY A 51 5.65 0.33 2.32
CA GLY A 51 4.33 0.15 1.70
C GLY A 51 4.15 1.06 0.48
N TYR A 52 4.49 2.34 0.61
CA TYR A 52 4.37 3.34 -0.45
C TYR A 52 5.33 3.09 -1.62
N THR A 53 6.55 2.63 -1.35
CA THR A 53 7.50 2.21 -2.39
C THR A 53 6.94 1.05 -3.21
N THR A 54 6.36 0.05 -2.55
CA THR A 54 5.68 -1.07 -3.23
C THR A 54 4.52 -0.57 -4.09
N LEU A 55 3.68 0.33 -3.56
CA LEU A 55 2.56 0.91 -4.31
C LEU A 55 3.04 1.59 -5.60
N LYS A 56 4.05 2.46 -5.48
CA LYS A 56 4.65 3.17 -6.61
C LYS A 56 5.24 2.22 -7.65
N LYS A 57 5.98 1.19 -7.22
CA LYS A 57 6.60 0.24 -8.13
C LYS A 57 5.56 -0.54 -8.93
N LEU A 58 4.49 -1.00 -8.29
CA LEU A 58 3.38 -1.69 -8.97
C LEU A 58 2.63 -0.76 -9.94
N ARG A 59 2.42 0.51 -9.57
CA ARG A 59 1.85 1.53 -10.47
C ARG A 59 2.75 1.77 -11.69
N GLN A 60 4.07 1.90 -11.49
CA GLN A 60 5.05 2.12 -12.56
C GLN A 60 5.14 0.92 -13.52
N MET A 61 4.87 -0.30 -13.04
CA MET A 61 4.72 -1.49 -13.87
C MET A 61 3.46 -1.48 -14.75
N GLY A 62 2.58 -0.47 -14.63
CA GLY A 62 1.34 -0.37 -15.39
C GLY A 62 0.18 -1.18 -14.81
N MET A 63 0.29 -1.68 -13.57
CA MET A 63 -0.82 -2.37 -12.93
C MET A 63 -2.01 -1.43 -12.70
N LYS A 64 -3.18 -1.84 -13.18
CA LYS A 64 -4.42 -1.07 -13.05
C LYS A 64 -5.13 -1.34 -11.73
N ASP A 65 -5.14 -2.61 -11.28
CA ASP A 65 -5.82 -3.01 -10.04
C ASP A 65 -4.88 -2.95 -8.82
N VAL A 66 -4.33 -1.78 -8.56
CA VAL A 66 -3.48 -1.51 -7.40
C VAL A 66 -4.01 -0.29 -6.65
N GLY A 67 -3.94 -0.34 -5.32
CA GLY A 67 -4.31 0.78 -4.46
C GLY A 67 -3.89 0.55 -3.01
N PHE A 68 -4.28 1.47 -2.13
CA PHE A 68 -4.09 1.32 -0.70
C PHE A 68 -5.41 1.07 0.02
N GLY A 69 -5.33 0.53 1.23
CA GLY A 69 -6.42 0.48 2.19
C GLY A 69 -5.99 1.16 3.48
N MET A 70 -6.93 1.86 4.13
CA MET A 70 -6.71 2.60 5.37
C MET A 70 -7.87 2.32 6.32
N THR A 71 -7.56 1.98 7.57
CA THR A 71 -8.54 1.89 8.65
C THR A 71 -8.66 3.26 9.28
N VAL A 72 -9.77 3.95 9.04
CA VAL A 72 -9.95 5.32 9.53
C VAL A 72 -10.28 5.31 11.02
N GLN A 73 -9.57 6.14 11.78
CA GLN A 73 -9.71 6.36 13.21
C GLN A 73 -9.38 7.82 13.56
N ASP A 74 -9.66 8.25 14.79
CA ASP A 74 -9.43 9.64 15.24
C ASP A 74 -7.97 10.09 15.04
N ALA A 75 -7.02 9.17 15.21
CA ALA A 75 -5.60 9.46 15.08
C ALA A 75 -5.13 9.70 13.64
N ASN A 76 -5.89 9.26 12.63
CA ASN A 76 -5.45 9.32 11.23
C ASN A 76 -6.48 9.89 10.25
N CYS A 77 -7.68 10.25 10.68
CA CYS A 77 -8.75 10.69 9.78
C CYS A 77 -8.36 11.90 8.90
N LYS A 78 -7.49 12.78 9.42
CA LYS A 78 -6.95 13.94 8.70
C LYS A 78 -5.99 13.57 7.56
N ASP A 79 -5.40 12.37 7.61
CA ASP A 79 -4.41 11.91 6.65
C ASP A 79 -5.04 11.26 5.41
N LEU A 80 -6.33 10.86 5.46
CA LEU A 80 -6.97 10.13 4.36
C LEU A 80 -6.90 10.87 3.02
N VAL A 81 -7.31 12.14 3.00
CA VAL A 81 -7.32 12.95 1.77
C VAL A 81 -5.90 13.28 1.28
N PRO A 82 -4.95 13.74 2.13
CA PRO A 82 -3.55 13.88 1.75
C PRO A 82 -2.94 12.59 1.19
N LEU A 83 -3.16 11.46 1.86
CA LEU A 83 -2.66 10.15 1.44
C LEU A 83 -3.21 9.75 0.08
N TYR A 84 -4.51 9.95 -0.15
CA TYR A 84 -5.13 9.70 -1.46
C TYR A 84 -4.49 10.52 -2.59
N LYS A 85 -4.18 11.80 -2.34
CA LYS A 85 -3.61 12.70 -3.37
C LYS A 85 -2.19 12.33 -3.80
N ILE A 86 -1.45 11.61 -2.96
CA ILE A 86 -0.07 11.18 -3.26
C ILE A 86 0.01 9.72 -3.74
N SER A 87 -1.10 8.97 -3.77
CA SER A 87 -1.15 7.53 -4.03
C SER A 87 -1.52 7.15 -5.46
#